data_AF-A0A371KDP4-F1
#
_entry.id   AF-A0A371KDP4-F1
#
_cell.length_a   1.000
_cell.length_b   1.000
_cell.length_c   1.000
_cell.angle_alpha   90.00
_cell.angle_beta   90.00
_cell.angle_gamma   90.00
#
_symmetry.space_group_name_H-M   'P 1'
#
loop_
_entity.id
_entity.type
_entity.pdbx_description
1 polymer ?
#
loop_
_entity_poly.entity_id
_entity_poly.type
_entity_poly.pdbx_seq_one_letter_code
_entity_poly.pdbx_strand_id
1 'polypeptide(L)'
;IGMTTDEIVDLFQVNPGFGEEATRYQVDHIRGETSPTEYSTPACSTMQSYGDCVNMDDLCEAISHPMGYYEQKLDDTDEEELVDWREDEGDEEADA
;
A
#
# COMPACT_ATOMS: atom_id res chain seq x y z
N ILE A 1 -1.85 -2.34 -2.24
CA ILE A 1 -0.80 -3.33 -1.87
C ILE A 1 -0.26 -3.97 -3.14
N GLY A 2 1.05 -4.20 -3.24
CA GLY A 2 1.64 -4.87 -4.40
C GLY A 2 1.72 -4.02 -5.67
N MET A 3 1.78 -2.69 -5.54
CA MET A 3 1.98 -1.78 -6.67
C MET A 3 3.42 -1.87 -7.20
N THR A 4 3.58 -1.68 -8.50
CA THR A 4 4.85 -1.47 -9.21
C THR A 4 5.39 -0.07 -8.92
N THR A 5 6.66 0.18 -9.30
CA THR A 5 7.25 1.52 -9.18
C THR A 5 6.45 2.54 -9.99
N ASP A 6 6.01 2.18 -11.19
CA ASP A 6 5.26 3.08 -12.08
C ASP A 6 3.91 3.47 -11.45
N GLU A 7 3.11 2.49 -11.00
CA GLU A 7 1.84 2.73 -10.30
C GLU A 7 2.03 3.62 -9.06
N ILE A 8 3.12 3.44 -8.30
CA ILE A 8 3.40 4.28 -7.13
C ILE A 8 3.74 5.71 -7.57
N VAL A 9 4.60 5.87 -8.58
CA VAL A 9 4.97 7.19 -9.11
C VAL A 9 3.74 7.95 -9.61
N ASP A 10 2.83 7.25 -10.30
CA ASP A 10 1.58 7.82 -10.80
C ASP A 10 0.66 8.30 -9.67
N LEU A 11 0.53 7.51 -8.60
CA LEU A 11 -0.21 7.91 -7.41
C LEU A 11 0.31 9.21 -6.77
N PHE A 12 1.62 9.49 -6.85
CA PHE A 12 2.21 10.69 -6.28
C PHE A 12 2.04 11.95 -7.16
N GLN A 13 1.61 11.83 -8.43
CA GLN A 13 1.48 12.95 -9.36
C GLN A 13 0.48 14.02 -8.87
N VAL A 14 -0.50 13.62 -8.05
CA VAL A 14 -1.51 14.53 -7.49
C VAL A 14 -0.95 15.53 -6.46
N ASN A 15 0.29 15.35 -6.00
CA ASN A 15 0.87 16.17 -4.94
C ASN A 15 1.51 17.47 -5.49
N PRO A 16 1.17 18.65 -4.96
CA PRO A 16 1.84 19.90 -5.31
C PRO A 16 3.36 19.83 -5.09
N GLY A 17 4.13 19.98 -6.17
CA GLY A 17 5.60 19.88 -6.12
C GLY A 17 6.14 18.47 -6.39
N PHE A 18 5.31 17.57 -6.94
CA PHE A 18 5.75 16.28 -7.46
C PHE A 18 6.93 16.42 -8.44
N GLY A 19 7.94 15.58 -8.23
CA GLY A 19 9.09 15.45 -9.13
C GLY A 19 9.32 13.96 -9.40
N GLU A 20 8.99 13.53 -10.62
CA GLU A 20 8.99 12.12 -11.02
C GLU A 20 10.33 11.41 -10.74
N GLU A 21 11.44 12.01 -11.15
CA GLU A 21 12.78 11.43 -10.99
C GLU A 21 13.12 11.18 -9.52
N ALA A 22 12.79 12.13 -8.64
CA ALA A 22 13.06 12.02 -7.21
C ALA A 22 12.15 10.97 -6.55
N THR A 23 10.86 10.95 -6.90
CA THR A 23 9.91 9.95 -6.40
C THR A 23 10.32 8.56 -6.82
N ARG A 24 10.58 8.34 -8.12
CA ARG A 24 11.02 7.04 -8.65
C ARG A 24 12.29 6.55 -7.95
N TYR A 25 13.30 7.42 -7.83
CA TYR A 25 14.53 7.08 -7.11
C TYR A 25 14.26 6.61 -5.68
N GLN A 26 13.39 7.30 -4.94
CA GLN A 26 13.05 6.91 -3.57
C GLN A 26 12.30 5.57 -3.52
N VAL A 27 11.35 5.35 -4.43
CA VAL A 27 10.59 4.11 -4.51
C VAL A 27 11.49 2.92 -4.83
N ASP A 28 12.34 3.04 -5.85
CA ASP A 28 13.28 1.98 -6.25
C ASP A 28 14.29 1.67 -5.13
N HIS A 29 14.68 2.68 -4.36
CA HIS A 29 15.55 2.49 -3.20
C HIS A 29 14.84 1.72 -2.08
N ILE A 30 13.59 2.08 -1.74
CA ILE A 30 12.81 1.40 -0.71
C ILE A 30 12.51 -0.05 -1.09
N ARG A 31 12.27 -0.32 -2.38
CA ARG A 31 11.99 -1.66 -2.91
C ARG A 31 13.24 -2.53 -3.09
N GLY A 32 14.44 -2.01 -2.79
CA GLY A 32 15.67 -2.77 -2.93
C GLY A 32 16.21 -2.90 -4.36
N GLU A 33 15.63 -2.20 -5.35
CA GLU A 33 16.12 -2.24 -6.74
C GLU A 33 17.46 -1.51 -6.88
N THR A 34 17.62 -0.42 -6.14
CA THR A 34 18.87 0.38 -6.11
C THR A 34 19.55 0.37 -4.74
N SER A 35 19.01 -0.38 -3.77
CA SER A 35 19.46 -0.46 -2.38
C SER A 35 19.86 -1.90 -2.01
N PRO A 36 20.85 -2.10 -1.11
CA PRO A 36 21.15 -3.44 -0.58
C PRO A 36 20.05 -3.98 0.36
N THR A 37 19.04 -3.16 0.69
CA THR A 37 17.95 -3.51 1.61
C THR A 37 16.61 -3.38 0.90
N GLU A 38 15.85 -4.47 0.90
CA GLU A 38 14.43 -4.47 0.58
C GLU A 38 13.66 -4.21 1.87
N TYR A 39 12.93 -3.09 1.93
CA TYR A 39 12.17 -2.72 3.12
C TYR A 39 10.78 -3.37 3.09
N SER A 40 10.43 -4.09 4.16
CA SER A 40 9.08 -4.59 4.39
C SER A 40 8.21 -3.53 5.08
N THR A 41 6.90 -3.70 5.00
CA THR A 41 5.96 -2.88 5.78
C THR A 41 6.20 -3.07 7.29
N PRO A 42 5.96 -2.03 8.11
CA PRO A 42 6.18 -2.11 9.56
C PRO A 42 5.17 -3.03 10.24
N ALA A 43 5.61 -3.72 11.30
CA ALA A 43 4.73 -4.50 12.17
C ALA A 43 3.76 -3.61 12.97
N CYS A 44 2.68 -4.21 13.52
CA CYS A 44 1.67 -3.47 14.28
C CYS A 44 2.27 -2.68 15.45
N SER A 45 3.23 -3.27 16.18
CA SER A 45 3.92 -2.61 17.29
C SER A 45 4.70 -1.37 16.86
N THR A 46 5.33 -1.42 15.68
CA THR A 46 6.03 -0.27 15.08
C THR A 46 5.04 0.83 14.70
N MET A 47 3.96 0.48 14.00
CA MET A 47 2.92 1.45 13.63
C MET A 47 2.28 2.12 14.85
N GLN A 48 2.02 1.36 15.92
CA GLN A 48 1.53 1.91 17.19
C GLN A 48 2.54 2.87 17.82
N SER A 49 3.83 2.52 17.80
CA SER A 49 4.88 3.36 18.38
C SER A 49 5.05 4.68 17.62
N TYR A 50 4.82 4.69 16.31
CA TYR A 50 4.89 5.89 15.47
C TYR A 50 3.60 6.71 15.48
N GLY A 51 2.49 6.15 15.96
CA GLY A 51 1.17 6.79 15.95
C GLY A 51 0.42 6.62 14.63
N ASP A 52 0.89 5.74 13.74
CA ASP A 52 0.27 5.45 12.43
C ASP A 52 -0.86 4.42 12.53
N CYS A 53 -0.94 3.67 13.65
CA CYS A 53 -2.00 2.69 13.86
C CYS A 53 -3.31 3.38 14.27
N VAL A 54 -4.32 3.31 13.41
CA VAL A 54 -5.65 3.92 13.60
C VAL A 54 -6.75 2.86 13.52
N ASN A 55 -7.94 3.17 14.03
CA ASN A 55 -9.14 2.33 13.93
C ASN A 55 -8.97 0.91 14.47
N MET A 56 -8.30 0.76 15.62
CA MET A 56 -8.13 -0.55 16.26
C MET A 56 -9.49 -1.18 16.62
N ASP A 57 -9.61 -2.47 16.36
CA ASP A 57 -10.78 -3.31 16.67
C ASP A 57 -10.33 -4.63 17.34
N ASP A 58 -11.29 -5.52 17.61
CA ASP A 58 -11.01 -6.80 18.30
C ASP A 58 -10.03 -7.70 17.50
N LEU A 59 -9.99 -7.59 16.17
CA LEU A 59 -9.07 -8.35 15.34
C LEU A 59 -7.61 -7.93 15.60
N CYS A 60 -7.38 -6.65 15.92
CA CYS A 60 -6.06 -6.14 16.25
C CYS A 60 -5.42 -6.83 17.47
N GLU A 61 -6.20 -7.47 18.34
CA GLU A 61 -5.69 -8.24 19.49
C GLU A 61 -5.14 -9.63 19.09
N ALA A 62 -5.58 -10.15 17.94
CA ALA A 62 -5.22 -11.49 17.46
C ALA A 62 -4.07 -11.50 16.43
N ILE A 63 -3.70 -10.34 15.89
CA ILE A 63 -2.69 -10.20 14.84
C ILE A 63 -1.44 -9.44 15.31
N SER A 64 -0.31 -9.67 14.65
CA SER A 64 0.96 -8.98 14.95
C SER A 64 1.45 -8.08 13.81
N HIS A 65 0.82 -8.17 12.63
CA HIS A 65 1.25 -7.48 11.42
C HIS A 65 0.05 -6.98 10.63
N PRO A 66 0.08 -5.74 10.08
CA PRO A 66 -1.05 -5.18 9.34
C PRO A 66 -1.44 -6.01 8.12
N MET A 67 -0.48 -6.69 7.48
CA MET A 67 -0.81 -7.61 6.36
C MET A 67 -1.71 -8.77 6.79
N GLY A 68 -1.58 -9.27 8.02
CA GLY A 68 -2.47 -10.31 8.55
C GLY A 68 -3.88 -9.78 8.84
N TYR A 69 -4.02 -8.49 9.14
CA TYR A 69 -5.33 -7.84 9.20
C TYR A 69 -6.04 -7.92 7.85
N TYR A 70 -5.34 -7.49 6.79
CA TYR A 70 -5.90 -7.47 5.44
C TYR A 70 -6.21 -8.88 4.94
N GLU A 71 -5.32 -9.85 5.17
CA GLU A 71 -5.56 -11.25 4.81
C GLU A 71 -6.83 -11.79 5.47
N GLN A 72 -6.98 -11.63 6.79
CA GLN A 72 -8.18 -12.11 7.47
C GLN A 72 -9.46 -11.37 7.03
N LYS A 73 -9.39 -10.05 6.79
CA LYS A 73 -10.54 -9.32 6.26
C LYS A 73 -10.94 -9.80 4.86
N LEU A 74 -9.97 -10.12 4.01
CA LEU A 74 -10.23 -10.67 2.68
C LEU A 74 -10.86 -12.06 2.77
N ASP A 75 -10.34 -12.93 3.65
CA ASP A 75 -10.89 -14.27 3.87
C ASP A 75 -12.32 -14.25 4.43
N ASP A 76 -12.64 -13.27 5.28
CA ASP A 76 -13.96 -13.10 5.89
C ASP A 76 -15.00 -12.42 4.96
N THR A 77 -14.57 -11.84 3.84
CA THR A 77 -15.44 -11.12 2.91
C THR A 77 -15.91 -12.05 1.79
N ASP A 78 -17.20 -11.99 1.45
CA ASP A 78 -17.76 -12.79 0.35
C ASP A 78 -17.13 -12.38 -0.99
N GLU A 79 -16.78 -13.37 -1.83
CA GLU A 79 -16.10 -13.13 -3.13
C GLU A 79 -16.87 -12.17 -4.05
N GLU A 80 -18.20 -12.15 -3.93
CA GLU A 80 -19.10 -11.29 -4.71
C GLU A 80 -19.04 -9.80 -4.26
N GLU A 81 -18.56 -9.55 -3.04
CA GLU A 81 -18.38 -8.21 -2.47
C GLU A 81 -16.94 -7.69 -2.62
N LEU A 82 -16.00 -8.56 -3.00
CA LEU A 82 -14.61 -8.16 -3.24
C LEU A 82 -14.51 -7.27 -4.49
N VAL A 83 -13.95 -6.08 -4.31
CA VAL A 83 -13.69 -5.13 -5.39
C VAL A 83 -12.17 -5.03 -5.58
N ASP A 84 -11.69 -5.35 -6.79
CA ASP A 84 -10.32 -5.00 -7.18
C ASP A 84 -10.31 -3.59 -7.75
N TRP A 85 -9.82 -2.64 -6.96
CA TRP A 85 -9.68 -1.24 -7.36
C TRP A 85 -8.77 -1.07 -8.60
N ARG A 86 -7.93 -2.05 -8.95
CA ARG A 86 -7.15 -2.00 -10.20
C ARG A 86 -7.97 -2.25 -11.45
N GLU A 87 -9.12 -2.91 -11.32
CA GLU A 87 -10.03 -3.10 -12.45
C GLU A 87 -10.84 -1.83 -12.73
N ASP A 88 -11.03 -0.98 -11.71
CA ASP A 88 -11.81 0.27 -11.80
C ASP A 88 -11.03 1.40 -12.53
N GLU A 89 -9.69 1.43 -12.44
CA GLU A 89 -8.85 2.45 -13.08
C GLU A 89 -8.72 2.27 -14.61
N GLY A 90 -9.05 1.09 -15.14
CA GLY A 90 -8.98 0.81 -16.58
C GLY A 90 -10.05 1.54 -17.42
N ASP A 91 -11.11 2.04 -16.78
CA ASP A 91 -12.21 2.74 -17.44
C ASP A 91 -12.01 4.28 -17.48
N GLU A 92 -11.14 4.86 -16.64
CA GLU A 92 -10.88 6.31 -16.62
C GLU A 92 -9.88 6.76 -17.72
N GLU A 93 -8.97 5.89 -18.15
CA GLU A 93 -8.04 6.17 -19.28
C GLU A 93 -8.71 6.04 -20.67
N ALA A 94 -9.92 5.47 -20.76
CA ALA A 94 -10.61 5.27 -22.04
C ALA A 94 -11.42 6.49 -22.52
N ASP A 95 -11.61 7.51 -21.66
CA ASP A 95 -12.45 8.69 -21.93
C ASP A 95 -11.68 10.04 -21.92
N ALA A 96 -10.33 10.01 -21.97
CA ALA A 96 -9.47 11.21 -22.03
C ALA A 96 -8.82 11.46 -23.40
#